data_AF-G5ABK5-F1
#
_entry.id   AF-G5ABK5-F1
#
_cell.length_a   1.000
_cell.length_b   1.000
_cell.length_c   1.000
_cell.angle_alpha   90.00
_cell.angle_beta   90.00
_cell.angle_gamma   90.00
#
_symmetry.space_group_name_H-M   'P 1'
#
loop_
_entity.id
_entity.type
_entity.pdbx_description
1 polymer ?
#
loop_
_entity_poly.entity_id
_entity_poly.type
_entity_poly.pdbx_seq_one_letter_code
_entity_poly.pdbx_strand_id
1 'polypeptide(L)'
;MLLRKDEKVHAKRVWLTKLHLLLNLAAGLLVTAAGGAAFIAKRDAGQQHFATPHSWAALVTGMFFALNVFQGLLLTFEGVKANWQWKDETHVLTGMLVYVGGVATMLYGLHTSHWGAKNFSPERQFQLTVLIIAAHVTLLGKSLVLQRRESQARMQKAAKVA
;
A
#
# COMPACT_ATOMS: atom_id res chain seq x y z
N MET A 1 18.26 -10.78 -8.25
CA MET A 1 17.86 -11.90 -9.12
C MET A 1 16.34 -11.89 -9.18
N LEU A 2 15.72 -11.64 -10.35
CA LEU A 2 14.25 -11.54 -10.43
C LEU A 2 13.62 -12.93 -10.26
N LEU A 3 12.77 -13.07 -9.25
CA LEU A 3 12.03 -14.31 -9.01
C LEU A 3 10.82 -14.38 -9.96
N ARG A 4 10.34 -15.60 -10.21
CA ARG A 4 9.10 -15.83 -10.97
C ARG A 4 7.92 -15.90 -9.99
N LYS A 5 6.83 -15.18 -10.28
CA LYS A 5 5.56 -15.26 -9.51
C LYS A 5 4.98 -16.68 -9.48
N ASP A 6 4.07 -16.95 -8.54
CA ASP A 6 3.60 -18.31 -8.22
C ASP A 6 2.47 -18.80 -9.15
N GLU A 7 1.65 -17.89 -9.71
CA GLU A 7 0.49 -18.20 -10.57
C GLU A 7 0.89 -18.90 -11.87
N LYS A 8 0.57 -20.20 -12.02
CA LYS A 8 1.02 -21.05 -13.14
C LYS A 8 0.52 -20.57 -14.50
N VAL A 9 -0.66 -19.94 -14.57
CA VAL A 9 -1.24 -19.47 -15.84
C VAL A 9 -0.63 -18.12 -16.22
N HIS A 10 0.11 -18.09 -17.34
CA HIS A 10 0.80 -16.88 -17.83
C HIS A 10 -0.17 -15.70 -18.01
N ALA A 11 -1.28 -15.90 -18.72
CA ALA A 11 -2.27 -14.85 -18.99
C ALA A 11 -2.84 -14.25 -17.69
N LYS A 12 -3.21 -15.11 -16.73
CA LYS A 12 -3.73 -14.69 -15.42
C LYS A 12 -2.70 -13.88 -14.63
N ARG A 13 -1.43 -14.30 -14.66
CA ARG A 13 -0.34 -13.59 -13.97
C ARG A 13 -0.11 -12.18 -14.54
N VAL A 14 -0.12 -12.04 -15.86
CA VAL A 14 -0.02 -10.74 -16.53
C VAL A 14 -1.22 -9.86 -16.16
N TRP A 15 -2.43 -10.42 -16.24
CA TRP A 15 -3.66 -9.72 -15.89
C TRP A 15 -3.65 -9.22 -14.44
N LEU A 16 -3.29 -10.07 -13.47
CA LEU A 16 -3.17 -9.69 -12.06
C LEU A 16 -2.15 -8.56 -11.84
N THR A 17 -1.05 -8.56 -12.60
CA THR A 17 -0.02 -7.51 -12.49
C THR A 17 -0.52 -6.18 -13.05
N LYS A 18 -1.25 -6.21 -14.17
CA LYS A 18 -1.90 -5.01 -14.72
C LYS A 18 -3.00 -4.48 -13.82
N LEU A 19 -3.81 -5.35 -13.23
CA LEU A 19 -4.82 -4.98 -12.23
C LEU A 19 -4.16 -4.34 -11.01
N HIS A 20 -3.06 -4.92 -10.51
CA HIS A 20 -2.29 -4.34 -9.40
C HIS A 20 -1.80 -2.93 -9.74
N LEU A 21 -1.23 -2.72 -10.93
CA LEU A 21 -0.82 -1.39 -11.38
C LEU A 21 -2.01 -0.43 -11.45
N LEU A 22 -3.12 -0.84 -12.06
CA LEU A 22 -4.34 -0.02 -12.16
C LEU A 22 -4.85 0.42 -10.77
N LEU A 23 -4.93 -0.50 -9.81
CA LEU A 23 -5.39 -0.21 -8.45
C LEU A 23 -4.44 0.76 -7.74
N ASN A 24 -3.13 0.62 -7.92
CA ASN A 24 -2.16 1.58 -7.38
C ASN A 24 -2.29 2.94 -8.04
N LEU A 25 -2.41 3.03 -9.37
CA LEU A 25 -2.62 4.31 -10.06
C LEU A 25 -3.91 5.01 -9.61
N ALA A 26 -5.00 4.25 -9.42
CA ALA A 26 -6.24 4.77 -8.88
C ALA A 26 -6.07 5.28 -7.44
N ALA A 27 -5.38 4.53 -6.58
CA ALA A 27 -5.07 4.96 -5.22
C ALA A 27 -4.22 6.25 -5.21
N GLY A 28 -3.21 6.33 -6.08
CA GLY A 28 -2.38 7.53 -6.25
C GLY A 28 -3.21 8.74 -6.63
N LEU A 29 -4.12 8.60 -7.61
CA LEU A 29 -5.03 9.66 -8.03
C LEU A 29 -5.92 10.14 -6.86
N LEU A 30 -6.51 9.22 -6.11
CA LEU A 30 -7.35 9.54 -4.95
C LEU A 30 -6.56 10.26 -3.86
N VAL A 31 -5.34 9.81 -3.56
CA VAL A 31 -4.46 10.46 -2.57
C VAL A 31 -4.05 11.86 -3.04
N THR A 32 -3.71 12.04 -4.32
CA THR A 32 -3.39 13.36 -4.88
C THR A 32 -4.60 14.29 -4.80
N ALA A 33 -5.81 13.82 -5.14
CA ALA A 33 -7.03 14.61 -5.03
C ALA A 33 -7.33 15.00 -3.57
N ALA A 34 -7.21 14.06 -2.63
CA ALA A 34 -7.40 14.32 -1.20
C ALA A 34 -6.36 15.32 -0.66
N GLY A 35 -5.09 15.16 -1.06
CA GLY A 35 -4.02 16.11 -0.73
C GLY A 35 -4.28 17.50 -1.29
N GLY A 36 -4.75 17.60 -2.54
CA GLY A 36 -5.14 18.86 -3.17
C GLY A 36 -6.31 19.54 -2.43
N ALA A 37 -7.34 18.79 -2.06
CA ALA A 37 -8.46 19.30 -1.27
C ALA A 37 -7.99 19.80 0.11
N ALA A 38 -7.13 19.04 0.80
CA ALA A 38 -6.57 19.44 2.09
C ALA A 38 -5.68 20.70 1.96
N PHE A 39 -4.93 20.82 0.87
CA PHE A 39 -4.12 22.00 0.57
C PHE A 39 -5.02 23.23 0.40
N ILE A 40 -6.02 23.17 -0.48
CA ILE A 40 -6.93 24.29 -0.74
C ILE A 40 -7.66 24.70 0.54
N ALA A 41 -8.22 23.74 1.29
CA ALA A 41 -8.94 24.01 2.52
C ALA A 41 -8.06 24.70 3.58
N LYS A 42 -6.79 24.30 3.72
CA LYS A 42 -5.85 24.95 4.63
C LYS A 42 -5.52 26.38 4.20
N ARG A 43 -5.25 26.58 2.90
CA ARG A 43 -4.95 27.89 2.34
C ARG A 43 -6.11 28.86 2.58
N ASP A 44 -7.33 28.43 2.27
CA ASP A 44 -8.53 29.28 2.39
C ASP A 44 -8.87 29.59 3.86
N ALA A 45 -8.48 28.71 4.79
CA ALA A 45 -8.59 28.92 6.24
C ALA A 45 -7.39 29.66 6.87
N GLY A 46 -6.40 30.10 6.08
CA GLY A 46 -5.19 30.77 6.59
C GLY A 46 -4.30 29.88 7.45
N GLN A 47 -4.39 28.55 7.32
CA GLN A 47 -3.64 27.59 8.11
C GLN A 47 -2.30 27.23 7.47
N GLN A 48 -1.29 26.94 8.30
CA GLN A 48 0.01 26.48 7.81
C GLN A 48 -0.05 25.06 7.23
N HIS A 49 0.63 24.88 6.09
CA HIS A 49 0.89 23.58 5.48
C HIS A 49 2.05 22.88 6.20
N PHE A 50 2.05 21.54 6.18
CA PHE A 50 3.12 20.73 6.76
C PHE A 50 3.48 21.07 8.24
N ALA A 51 2.53 21.59 9.00
CA ALA A 51 2.74 22.00 10.39
C ALA A 51 2.57 20.85 11.41
N THR A 52 2.11 19.67 10.99
CA THR A 52 1.84 18.54 11.90
C THR A 52 2.63 17.29 11.53
N PRO A 53 2.97 16.43 12.50
CA PRO A 53 3.58 15.13 12.22
C PRO A 53 2.76 14.28 11.24
N HIS A 54 1.43 14.40 11.25
CA HIS A 54 0.54 13.73 10.31
C HIS A 54 0.87 14.11 8.86
N SER A 55 1.00 15.42 8.58
CA SER A 55 1.30 15.89 7.23
C SER A 55 2.69 15.49 6.75
N TRP A 56 3.68 15.40 7.65
CA TRP A 56 5.01 14.89 7.31
C TRP A 56 5.00 13.38 7.06
N ALA A 57 4.32 12.60 7.91
CA ALA A 57 4.16 11.16 7.73
C ALA A 57 3.44 10.82 6.42
N ALA A 58 2.39 11.59 6.08
CA ALA A 58 1.67 11.47 4.81
C ALA A 58 2.56 11.78 3.61
N LEU A 59 3.38 12.84 3.68
CA LEU A 59 4.32 13.18 2.62
C LEU A 59 5.36 12.08 2.41
N VAL A 60 6.01 11.61 3.48
CA VAL A 60 7.02 10.56 3.41
C VAL A 60 6.41 9.27 2.86
N THR A 61 5.27 8.84 3.39
CA THR A 61 4.58 7.63 2.92
C THR A 61 4.14 7.78 1.45
N GLY A 62 3.61 8.94 1.06
CA GLY A 62 3.22 9.24 -0.31
C GLY A 62 4.41 9.25 -1.28
N MET A 63 5.57 9.74 -0.85
CA MET A 63 6.80 9.70 -1.62
C MET A 63 7.28 8.26 -1.83
N PHE A 64 7.36 7.45 -0.77
CA PHE A 64 7.71 6.03 -0.89
C PHE A 64 6.71 5.26 -1.76
N PHE A 65 5.42 5.58 -1.67
CA PHE A 65 4.40 5.02 -2.56
C PHE A 65 4.70 5.34 -4.03
N ALA A 66 4.93 6.61 -4.36
CA ALA A 66 5.21 7.05 -5.72
C ALA A 66 6.50 6.41 -6.27
N LEU A 67 7.56 6.38 -5.46
CA LEU A 67 8.83 5.73 -5.81
C LEU A 67 8.64 4.23 -6.03
N ASN A 68 7.84 3.55 -5.21
CA ASN A 68 7.58 2.12 -5.37
C ASN A 68 6.79 1.83 -6.66
N VAL A 69 5.78 2.63 -6.98
CA VAL A 69 5.05 2.53 -8.27
C VAL A 69 6.00 2.75 -9.44
N PHE A 70 6.85 3.78 -9.37
CA PHE A 70 7.83 4.09 -10.40
C PHE A 70 8.86 2.95 -10.59
N GLN A 71 9.40 2.42 -9.49
CA GLN A 71 10.28 1.24 -9.53
C GLN A 71 9.58 0.06 -10.21
N GLY A 72 8.31 -0.19 -9.90
CA GLY A 72 7.54 -1.27 -10.52
C GLY A 72 7.35 -1.07 -12.04
N LEU A 73 7.19 0.17 -12.50
CA LEU A 73 7.16 0.49 -13.93
C LEU A 73 8.53 0.27 -14.58
N LEU A 74 9.61 0.72 -13.96
CA LEU A 74 10.97 0.47 -14.45
C LEU A 74 11.24 -1.02 -14.62
N LEU A 75 10.99 -1.83 -13.60
CA LEU A 75 11.16 -3.29 -13.67
C LEU A 75 10.29 -3.95 -14.75
N THR A 76 9.16 -3.33 -15.09
CA THR A 76 8.28 -3.81 -16.16
C THR A 76 8.81 -3.45 -17.54
N PHE A 77 9.45 -2.30 -17.73
CA PHE A 77 9.76 -1.72 -19.04
C PHE A 77 11.25 -1.49 -19.33
N GLU A 78 12.17 -1.84 -18.42
CA GLU A 78 13.63 -1.65 -18.58
C GLU A 78 14.21 -2.40 -19.79
N GLY A 79 13.63 -3.55 -20.16
CA GLY A 79 14.08 -4.37 -21.28
C GLY A 79 13.41 -4.04 -22.62
N VAL A 80 13.93 -4.63 -23.70
CA VAL A 80 13.40 -4.50 -25.07
C VAL A 80 11.91 -4.89 -25.18
N LYS A 81 11.43 -5.77 -24.31
CA LYS A 81 10.01 -6.17 -24.21
C LYS A 81 9.54 -6.01 -22.78
N ALA A 82 8.29 -5.57 -22.63
CA ALA A 82 7.67 -5.43 -21.31
C ALA A 82 7.59 -6.78 -20.58
N ASN A 83 8.19 -6.85 -19.39
CA ASN A 83 8.17 -8.02 -18.52
C ASN A 83 7.14 -7.83 -17.41
N TRP A 84 5.97 -8.45 -17.53
CA TRP A 84 4.91 -8.35 -16.51
C TRP A 84 5.03 -9.40 -15.39
N GLN A 85 6.13 -10.17 -15.34
CA GLN A 85 6.25 -11.36 -14.48
C GLN A 85 7.39 -11.31 -13.48
N TRP A 86 8.09 -10.19 -13.39
CA TRP A 86 9.15 -9.97 -12.41
C TRP A 86 8.61 -10.05 -10.98
N LYS A 87 9.46 -10.46 -10.06
CA LYS A 87 9.26 -10.39 -8.62
C LYS A 87 10.56 -9.90 -8.01
N ASP A 88 10.45 -8.86 -7.21
CA ASP A 88 11.56 -8.16 -6.58
C ASP A 88 11.25 -8.01 -5.08
N GLU A 89 12.21 -8.38 -4.22
CA GLU A 89 12.00 -8.38 -2.76
C GLU A 89 11.96 -6.95 -2.21
N THR A 90 12.76 -6.04 -2.76
CA THR A 90 12.79 -4.63 -2.34
C THR A 90 11.45 -3.95 -2.65
N HIS A 91 10.89 -4.18 -3.84
CA HIS A 91 9.57 -3.67 -4.21
C HIS A 91 8.46 -4.20 -3.30
N VAL A 92 8.52 -5.49 -2.93
CA VAL A 92 7.54 -6.10 -2.01
C VAL A 92 7.67 -5.50 -0.61
N LEU A 93 8.89 -5.42 -0.06
CA LEU A 93 9.14 -4.86 1.26
C LEU A 93 8.70 -3.39 1.34
N THR A 94 9.09 -2.59 0.35
CA THR A 94 8.70 -1.17 0.28
C THR A 94 7.19 -1.02 0.17
N GLY A 95 6.54 -1.82 -0.67
CA GLY A 95 5.07 -1.84 -0.78
C GLY A 95 4.37 -2.19 0.54
N MET A 96 4.91 -3.14 1.32
CA MET A 96 4.40 -3.45 2.65
C MET A 96 4.58 -2.30 3.63
N LEU A 97 5.75 -1.65 3.64
CA LEU A 97 6.01 -0.48 4.50
C LEU A 97 5.08 0.69 4.16
N VAL A 98 4.85 0.93 2.86
CA VAL A 98 3.89 1.94 2.38
C VAL A 98 2.48 1.62 2.85
N TYR A 99 2.05 0.36 2.76
CA TYR A 99 0.72 -0.06 3.23
C TYR A 99 0.56 0.18 4.74
N VAL A 100 1.49 -0.31 5.56
CA VAL A 100 1.45 -0.12 7.02
C VAL A 100 1.54 1.35 7.39
N GLY A 101 2.46 2.10 6.76
CA GLY A 101 2.63 3.54 6.96
C GLY A 101 1.39 4.34 6.57
N GLY A 102 0.69 3.93 5.50
CA GLY A 102 -0.57 4.56 5.07
C GLY A 102 -1.67 4.38 6.11
N VAL A 103 -1.84 3.17 6.64
CA VAL A 103 -2.82 2.89 7.72
C VAL A 103 -2.48 3.67 8.98
N ALA A 104 -1.22 3.64 9.41
CA ALA A 104 -0.76 4.38 10.58
C ALA A 104 -0.98 5.88 10.42
N THR A 105 -0.67 6.44 9.26
CA THR A 105 -0.87 7.86 8.94
C THR A 105 -2.35 8.24 8.95
N MET A 106 -3.22 7.38 8.38
CA MET A 106 -4.67 7.58 8.39
C MET A 106 -5.23 7.60 9.82
N LEU A 107 -4.86 6.61 10.64
CA LEU A 107 -5.28 6.55 12.04
C LEU A 107 -4.76 7.74 12.83
N TYR A 108 -3.48 8.09 12.67
CA TYR A 108 -2.90 9.25 13.32
C TYR A 108 -3.62 10.54 12.89
N GLY A 109 -3.99 10.68 11.61
CA GLY A 109 -4.76 11.81 11.10
C GLY A 109 -6.17 11.90 11.70
N LEU A 110 -6.83 10.77 11.95
CA LEU A 110 -8.14 10.73 12.61
C LEU A 110 -8.09 11.39 14.00
N HIS A 111 -7.02 11.12 14.77
CA HIS A 111 -6.85 11.63 16.13
C HIS A 111 -6.25 13.04 16.20
N THR A 112 -5.39 13.42 15.24
CA THR A 112 -4.55 14.63 15.36
C THR A 112 -4.83 15.72 14.34
N SER A 113 -5.49 15.40 13.23
CA SER A 113 -5.84 16.45 12.26
C SER A 113 -6.96 17.32 12.83
N HIS A 114 -6.91 18.62 12.53
CA HIS A 114 -7.96 19.56 12.95
C HIS A 114 -9.34 19.10 12.50
N TRP A 115 -9.45 18.54 11.28
CA TRP A 115 -10.71 18.03 10.76
C TRP A 115 -11.17 16.76 11.50
N GLY A 116 -10.29 15.77 11.69
CA GLY A 116 -10.65 14.51 12.38
C GLY A 116 -11.07 14.75 13.83
N ALA A 117 -10.28 15.54 14.56
CA ALA A 117 -10.55 15.90 15.96
C ALA A 117 -11.86 16.70 16.13
N LYS A 118 -12.23 17.51 15.13
CA LYS A 118 -13.46 18.32 15.17
C LYS A 118 -14.72 17.53 14.80
N ASN A 119 -14.63 16.56 13.89
CA ASN A 119 -15.80 15.89 13.33
C ASN A 119 -16.16 14.56 14.02
N PHE A 120 -15.24 13.97 14.79
CA PHE A 120 -15.48 12.71 15.50
C PHE A 120 -15.29 12.89 17.01
N SER A 121 -16.26 12.44 17.81
CA SER A 121 -16.08 12.34 19.26
C SER A 121 -14.99 11.31 19.60
N PRO A 122 -14.34 11.39 20.77
CA PRO A 122 -13.31 10.44 21.18
C PRO A 122 -13.76 8.97 21.08
N GLU A 123 -15.03 8.69 21.44
CA GLU A 123 -15.61 7.35 21.36
C GLU A 123 -15.70 6.86 19.91
N ARG A 124 -16.12 7.74 18.99
CA ARG A 124 -16.19 7.39 17.56
C ARG A 124 -14.80 7.22 16.94
N GLN A 125 -13.82 8.04 17.34
CA GLN A 125 -12.43 7.88 16.89
C GLN A 125 -11.87 6.53 17.34
N PHE A 126 -12.14 6.12 18.58
CA PHE A 126 -11.75 4.81 19.08
C PHE A 126 -12.42 3.66 18.31
N GLN A 127 -13.75 3.71 18.12
CA GLN A 127 -14.49 2.70 17.38
C GLN A 127 -13.97 2.53 15.94
N LEU A 128 -13.78 3.65 15.22
CA LEU A 128 -13.21 3.63 13.87
C LEU A 128 -11.78 3.06 13.86
N THR A 129 -10.96 3.43 14.84
CA THR A 129 -9.59 2.90 14.97
C THR A 129 -9.61 1.39 15.11
N VAL A 130 -10.43 0.85 16.00
CA VAL A 130 -10.56 -0.60 16.21
C VAL A 130 -11.04 -1.31 14.95
N LEU A 131 -12.07 -0.78 14.28
CA LEU A 131 -12.60 -1.37 13.05
C LEU A 131 -11.57 -1.38 11.91
N ILE A 132 -10.83 -0.29 11.74
CA ILE A 132 -9.76 -0.17 10.75
C ILE A 132 -8.66 -1.18 11.07
N ILE A 133 -8.18 -1.23 12.32
CA ILE A 133 -7.14 -2.19 12.72
C ILE A 133 -7.61 -3.62 12.49
N ALA A 134 -8.82 -3.97 12.92
CA ALA A 134 -9.37 -5.32 12.74
C ALA A 134 -9.44 -5.72 11.25
N ALA A 135 -9.88 -4.82 10.37
CA ALA A 135 -9.92 -5.07 8.93
C ALA A 135 -8.51 -5.32 8.36
N HIS A 136 -7.53 -4.48 8.72
CA HIS A 136 -6.18 -4.59 8.16
C HIS A 136 -5.41 -5.80 8.73
N VAL A 137 -5.60 -6.11 10.01
CA VAL A 137 -5.07 -7.35 10.64
C VAL A 137 -5.66 -8.58 9.97
N THR A 138 -6.96 -8.59 9.67
CA THR A 138 -7.61 -9.71 8.98
C THR A 138 -7.04 -9.91 7.58
N LEU A 139 -6.82 -8.82 6.83
CA LEU A 139 -6.21 -8.87 5.49
C LEU A 139 -4.77 -9.39 5.54
N LEU A 140 -3.93 -8.83 6.43
CA LEU A 140 -2.54 -9.26 6.59
C LEU A 140 -2.44 -10.69 7.10
N GLY A 141 -3.25 -11.06 8.09
CA GLY A 141 -3.33 -12.42 8.62
C GLY A 141 -3.72 -13.43 7.55
N LYS A 142 -4.72 -13.12 6.72
CA LYS A 142 -5.09 -13.97 5.56
C LYS A 142 -3.92 -14.11 4.59
N SER A 143 -3.22 -13.03 4.28
CA SER A 143 -2.03 -13.05 3.41
C SER A 143 -0.94 -13.97 3.95
N LEU A 144 -0.63 -13.87 5.24
CA LEU A 144 0.38 -14.71 5.91
C LEU A 144 -0.02 -16.19 5.92
N VAL A 145 -1.31 -16.50 6.17
CA VAL A 145 -1.82 -17.88 6.12
C VAL A 145 -1.67 -18.46 4.71
N LEU A 146 -1.99 -17.69 3.66
CA LEU A 146 -1.82 -18.13 2.28
C LEU A 146 -0.35 -18.39 1.93
N GLN A 147 0.54 -17.48 2.32
CA GLN A 147 1.99 -17.64 2.13
C GLN A 147 2.55 -18.88 2.85
N ARG A 148 2.09 -19.15 4.08
CA ARG A 148 2.47 -20.36 4.83
C ARG A 148 2.04 -21.62 4.10
N ARG A 149 0.81 -21.67 3.58
CA ARG A 149 0.29 -22.82 2.83
C ARG A 149 1.11 -23.07 1.55
N GLU A 150 1.45 -22.01 0.82
CA GLU A 150 2.30 -22.12 -0.38
C GLU A 150 3.71 -22.64 -0.03
N SER A 151 4.31 -22.13 1.05
CA SER A 151 5.61 -22.59 1.53
C SER A 151 5.58 -24.09 1.90
N GLN A 152 4.57 -24.53 2.65
CA GLN A 152 4.38 -25.94 3.01
C GLN A 152 4.21 -26.84 1.78
N ALA A 153 3.39 -26.41 0.81
CA ALA A 153 3.20 -27.17 -0.43
C ALA A 153 4.50 -27.30 -1.26
N ARG A 154 5.34 -26.26 -1.28
CA ARG A 154 6.66 -26.30 -1.93
C ARG A 154 7.60 -27.27 -1.22
N MET A 155 7.66 -27.23 0.11
CA MET A 155 8.50 -28.15 0.90
C MET A 155 8.08 -29.61 0.69
N GLN A 156 6.78 -29.90 0.73
CA GLN A 156 6.24 -31.23 0.45
C GLN A 156 6.58 -31.72 -0.96
N LYS A 157 6.55 -30.83 -1.96
CA LYS A 157 6.92 -31.19 -3.32
C LYS A 157 8.42 -31.49 -3.44
N ALA A 158 9.29 -30.69 -2.82
CA ALA A 158 10.73 -30.92 -2.81
C ALA A 158 11.07 -32.27 -2.14
N ALA A 159 10.42 -32.59 -1.02
CA ALA A 159 10.61 -33.85 -0.30
C ALA A 159 10.13 -35.10 -1.07
N LYS A 160 9.28 -34.96 -2.10
CA LYS A 160 8.84 -36.07 -2.97
C LYS A 160 9.74 -36.31 -4.18
N VAL A 161 10.65 -35.38 -4.46
CA VAL A 161 11.56 -35.42 -5.63
C VAL A 161 12.99 -35.76 -5.20
N ALA A 162 13.29 -35.68 -3.89
CA ALA A 162 14.49 -36.22 -3.26
C ALA A 162 14.28 -37.69 -2.89
#